data_AF-R7TPU1-F1
#
_entry.id   AF-R7TPU1-F1
#
_cell.length_a   1.000
_cell.length_b   1.000
_cell.length_c   1.000
_cell.angle_alpha   90.00
_cell.angle_beta   90.00
_cell.angle_gamma   90.00
#
_symmetry.space_group_name_H-M   'P 1'
#
loop_
_entity.id
_entity.type
_entity.pdbx_description
1 polymer ?
#
loop_
_entity_poly.entity_id
_entity_poly.type
_entity_poly.pdbx_seq_one_letter_code
_entity_poly.pdbx_strand_id
1 'polypeptide(L)'
;KEKAREESLADLKSSFYCDLCDKQYLKHAEYDNHIDSYDHAHTQRIKELKQKESAMKLSCGKQKDDKQNEKEMRRISEFADSR
;
A
#
# COMPACT_ATOMS: atom_id res chain seq x y z
N LYS A 1 10.52 -31.60 13.79
CA LYS A 1 11.37 -31.61 12.57
C LYS A 1 10.55 -31.60 11.28
N GLU A 2 9.32 -32.12 11.28
CA GLU A 2 8.42 -32.06 10.10
C GLU A 2 7.82 -30.66 9.86
N LYS A 3 7.33 -29.97 10.91
CA LYS A 3 6.72 -28.64 10.80
C LYS A 3 7.59 -27.59 10.09
N ALA A 4 8.89 -27.56 10.40
CA ALA A 4 9.82 -26.63 9.77
C ALA A 4 10.04 -26.89 8.27
N ARG A 5 9.87 -28.15 7.82
CA ARG A 5 9.92 -28.50 6.39
C ARG A 5 8.65 -28.04 5.67
N GLU A 6 7.48 -28.19 6.29
CA GLU A 6 6.23 -27.70 5.72
C GLU A 6 6.18 -26.17 5.67
N GLU A 7 6.67 -25.47 6.69
CA GLU A 7 6.81 -24.01 6.69
C GLU A 7 7.74 -23.53 5.58
N SER A 8 8.90 -24.18 5.41
CA SER A 8 9.83 -23.86 4.33
C SER A 8 9.25 -24.12 2.93
N LEU A 9 8.42 -25.16 2.79
CA LEU A 9 7.70 -25.44 1.54
C LEU A 9 6.55 -24.48 1.29
N ALA A 10 5.90 -23.98 2.35
CA ALA A 10 4.87 -22.95 2.27
C ALA A 10 5.45 -21.60 1.85
N ASP A 11 6.62 -21.22 2.37
CA ASP A 11 7.36 -20.02 1.96
C ASP A 11 7.77 -20.08 0.48
N LEU A 12 8.26 -21.25 0.04
CA LEU A 12 8.57 -21.50 -1.38
C LEU A 12 7.31 -21.50 -2.27
N LYS A 13 6.17 -21.98 -1.77
CA LYS A 13 4.88 -21.91 -2.48
C LYS A 13 4.28 -20.52 -2.50
N SER A 14 4.58 -19.70 -1.49
CA SER A 14 4.19 -18.30 -1.45
C SER A 14 4.97 -17.47 -2.46
N SER A 15 6.14 -17.94 -2.89
CA SER A 15 6.95 -17.27 -3.91
C SER A 15 6.25 -17.23 -5.28
N PHE A 16 5.29 -18.11 -5.56
CA PHE A 16 4.49 -18.14 -6.80
C PHE A 16 3.08 -17.61 -6.63
N TYR A 17 2.88 -16.72 -5.66
CA TYR A 17 1.58 -16.09 -5.42
C TYR A 17 1.56 -14.66 -5.96
N CYS A 18 0.43 -14.31 -6.58
CA CYS A 18 0.16 -12.94 -7.01
C CYS A 18 -0.92 -12.33 -6.13
N ASP A 19 -0.54 -11.43 -5.22
CA ASP A 19 -1.46 -10.69 -4.35
C ASP A 19 -2.41 -9.73 -5.10
N LEU A 20 -2.07 -9.40 -6.35
CA LEU A 20 -2.90 -8.48 -7.17
C LEU A 20 -4.08 -9.19 -7.82
N CYS A 21 -3.92 -10.48 -8.11
CA CYS A 21 -4.90 -11.29 -8.81
C CYS A 21 -5.44 -12.43 -7.96
N ASP A 22 -4.96 -12.59 -6.72
CA ASP A 22 -5.22 -13.68 -5.79
C ASP A 22 -5.07 -15.07 -6.43
N LYS A 23 -4.00 -15.24 -7.20
CA LYS A 23 -3.69 -16.49 -7.93
C LYS A 23 -2.40 -17.11 -7.42
N GLN A 24 -2.48 -18.39 -7.08
CA GLN A 24 -1.32 -19.21 -6.73
C GLN A 24 -0.92 -20.10 -7.91
N TYR A 25 0.34 -20.03 -8.30
CA TYR A 25 0.92 -20.84 -9.36
C TYR A 25 1.80 -21.95 -8.76
N LEU A 26 1.92 -23.08 -9.46
CA LEU A 26 2.74 -24.21 -9.00
C LEU A 26 4.11 -24.24 -9.69
N LYS A 27 4.25 -23.53 -10.81
CA LYS A 27 5.48 -23.48 -11.62
C LYS A 27 5.92 -22.03 -11.81
N HIS A 28 7.24 -21.81 -11.74
CA HIS A 28 7.86 -20.52 -12.08
C HIS A 28 7.40 -20.02 -13.45
N ALA A 29 7.46 -20.86 -14.49
CA ALA A 29 7.12 -20.43 -15.85
C ALA A 29 5.68 -19.93 -16.01
N GLU A 30 4.71 -20.49 -15.27
CA GLU A 30 3.31 -20.04 -15.32
C GLU A 30 3.14 -18.72 -14.56
N TYR A 31 3.88 -18.55 -13.46
CA TYR A 31 3.94 -17.30 -12.72
C TYR A 31 4.57 -16.18 -13.56
N ASP A 32 5.73 -16.43 -14.18
CA ASP A 32 6.42 -15.43 -15.02
C ASP A 32 5.53 -15.00 -16.19
N ASN A 33 4.91 -15.96 -16.89
CA ASN A 33 3.94 -15.64 -17.94
C ASN A 33 2.74 -14.82 -17.42
N HIS A 34 2.31 -15.05 -16.18
CA HIS A 34 1.25 -14.25 -15.57
C HIS A 34 1.71 -12.82 -15.28
N ILE A 35 2.91 -12.63 -14.72
CA ILE A 35 3.47 -11.30 -14.44
C ILE A 35 3.69 -10.53 -15.75
N ASP A 36 4.14 -11.21 -16.80
CA ASP A 36 4.31 -10.65 -18.15
C ASP A 36 2.98 -10.45 -18.91
N SER A 37 1.86 -11.00 -18.41
CA SER A 37 0.56 -10.87 -19.06
C SER A 37 0.06 -9.43 -19.01
N TYR A 38 -0.53 -9.00 -20.12
CA TYR A 38 -1.09 -7.66 -20.28
C TYR A 38 -2.08 -7.28 -19.16
N ASP A 39 -2.99 -8.18 -18.79
CA ASP A 39 -3.99 -7.93 -17.74
C ASP A 39 -3.36 -7.69 -16.37
N HIS A 40 -2.27 -8.41 -16.06
CA HIS A 40 -1.55 -8.23 -14.79
C HIS A 40 -0.88 -6.86 -14.75
N ALA A 41 -0.10 -6.53 -15.78
CA ALA A 41 0.57 -5.24 -15.91
C ALA A 41 -0.42 -4.06 -15.87
N HIS A 42 -1.58 -4.22 -16.51
CA HIS A 42 -2.62 -3.20 -16.51
C HIS A 42 -3.24 -2.99 -15.13
N THR A 43 -3.56 -4.08 -14.43
CA THR A 43 -4.10 -4.03 -13.05
C THR A 43 -3.10 -3.42 -12.08
N GLN A 44 -1.83 -3.82 -12.17
CA GLN A 44 -0.74 -3.25 -11.39
C GLN A 44 -0.62 -1.75 -11.60
N ARG A 45 -0.58 -1.30 -12.86
CA ARG A 45 -0.49 0.12 -13.20
C ARG A 45 -1.68 0.94 -12.68
N ILE A 46 -2.91 0.43 -12.78
CA ILE A 46 -4.09 1.13 -12.24
C ILE A 46 -3.99 1.28 -10.72
N LYS A 47 -3.56 0.23 -10.02
CA LYS A 47 -3.40 0.26 -8.55
C LYS A 47 -2.35 1.28 -8.14
N GLU A 48 -1.21 1.31 -8.82
CA GLU A 48 -0.15 2.30 -8.58
C GLU A 48 -0.62 3.73 -8.84
N LEU A 49 -1.37 3.98 -9.92
CA LEU A 49 -1.93 5.29 -10.21
C LEU A 49 -2.88 5.73 -9.10
N LYS A 50 -3.81 4.87 -8.67
CA LYS A 50 -4.70 5.15 -7.52
C LYS A 50 -3.93 5.42 -6.23
N GLN A 51 -2.88 4.65 -5.95
CA GLN A 51 -2.06 4.87 -4.76
C GLN A 51 -1.35 6.22 -4.80
N LYS A 52 -0.77 6.61 -5.94
CA LYS A 52 -0.12 7.91 -6.13
C LYS A 52 -1.11 9.06 -5.96
N GLU A 53 -2.29 8.95 -6.55
CA GLU A 53 -3.35 9.95 -6.38
C GLU A 53 -3.81 10.05 -4.92
N SER A 54 -3.96 8.91 -4.25
CA SER A 54 -4.37 8.87 -2.85
C SER A 54 -3.30 9.50 -1.94
N ALA A 55 -2.03 9.17 -2.15
CA ALA A 55 -0.92 9.78 -1.44
C ALA A 55 -0.87 11.30 -1.65
N MET A 56 -1.14 11.77 -2.88
CA MET A 56 -1.17 13.20 -3.20
C MET A 56 -2.38 13.92 -2.58
N LYS A 57 -3.55 13.27 -2.54
CA LYS A 57 -4.74 13.82 -1.85
C LYS A 57 -4.54 13.90 -0.34
N LEU A 58 -3.97 12.85 0.26
CA LEU A 58 -3.67 12.83 1.69
C LEU A 58 -2.63 13.90 2.06
N SER A 59 -1.58 14.09 1.26
CA SER A 59 -0.57 15.11 1.56
C SER A 59 -1.12 16.54 1.43
N CYS A 60 -1.93 16.82 0.40
CA CYS A 60 -2.56 18.13 0.22
C CYS A 60 -3.64 18.43 1.28
N GLY A 61 -4.43 17.43 1.67
CA GLY A 61 -5.41 17.56 2.75
C GLY A 61 -4.74 17.82 4.10
N LYS A 62 -3.71 17.04 4.43
CA LYS A 62 -2.99 17.14 5.69
C LYS A 62 -2.31 18.51 5.87
N GLN A 63 -1.72 19.07 4.81
CA GLN A 63 -1.18 20.44 4.85
C GLN A 63 -2.24 21.52 5.14
N LYS A 64 -3.48 21.33 4.67
CA LYS A 64 -4.58 22.27 4.94
C LYS A 64 -5.08 22.15 6.38
N ASP A 65 -5.26 20.91 6.86
CA ASP A 65 -5.71 20.64 8.22
C ASP A 65 -4.69 21.12 9.27
N ASP A 66 -3.40 20.85 9.05
CA ASP A 66 -2.32 21.31 9.93
C ASP A 66 -2.29 22.84 10.03
N LYS A 67 -2.50 23.55 8.91
CA LYS A 67 -2.55 25.02 8.89
C LYS A 67 -3.78 25.59 9.60
N GLN A 68 -4.91 24.89 9.59
CA GLN A 68 -6.10 25.30 10.34
C GLN A 68 -5.90 25.07 11.84
N ASN A 69 -5.40 23.89 12.23
CA ASN A 69 -5.07 23.57 13.62
C ASN A 69 -4.05 24.55 14.20
N GLU A 70 -3.02 24.94 13.46
CA GLU A 70 -2.04 25.92 13.94
C GLU A 70 -2.69 27.28 14.23
N LYS A 71 -3.61 27.75 13.37
CA LYS A 71 -4.34 29.00 13.60
C LYS A 71 -5.25 28.94 14.81
N GLU A 72 -5.93 27.81 15.00
CA GLU A 72 -6.80 27.60 16.15
C GLU A 72 -6.00 27.54 17.46
N MET A 73 -4.89 26.79 17.47
CA MET A 73 -3.95 26.74 18.60
C MET A 73 -3.39 28.12 18.95
N ARG A 74 -3.04 28.94 17.94
CA ARG A 74 -2.61 30.34 18.18
C ARG A 74 -3.71 31.16 18.85
N ARG A 75 -4.96 31.08 18.38
CA ARG A 75 -6.09 31.80 19.01
C ARG A 75 -6.33 31.35 20.45
N ILE A 76 -6.22 30.05 20.73
CA ILE A 76 -6.38 29.52 22.09
C ILE A 76 -5.24 30.02 23.00
N SER A 77 -3.99 30.01 22.51
CA SER A 77 -2.84 30.54 23.26
C SER A 77 -3.02 32.03 23.58
N GLU A 78 -3.42 32.83 22.59
CA GLU A 78 -3.61 34.27 22.76
C GLU A 78 -4.73 34.59 23.76
N PHE A 79 -5.78 33.77 23.79
CA PHE A 79 -6.86 33.87 24.78
C PHE A 79 -6.42 33.44 26.19
N ALA A 80 -5.51 32.45 26.29
CA ALA A 80 -4.94 32.01 27.55
C ALA A 80 -3.98 33.04 28.15
N ASP A 81 -3.18 33.72 27.31
CA ASP A 81 -2.25 34.79 27.74
C ASP A 81 -2.95 36.10 28.12
N SER A 82 -4.22 36.29 27.69
CA SER A 82 -5.03 37.47 28.01
C SER A 82 -5.87 37.34 29.30
N ARG A 83 -5.66 36.28 30.09
CA ARG A 83 -6.28 36.05 31.42
C ARG A 83 -5.28 36.31 32.54
#